data_AF-A0A961SWE3-F1
#
_entry.id   AF-A0A961SWE3-F1
#
_cell.length_a   1.000
_cell.length_b   1.000
_cell.length_c   1.000
_cell.angle_alpha   90.00
_cell.angle_beta   90.00
_cell.angle_gamma   90.00
#
_symmetry.space_group_name_H-M   'P 1'
#
loop_
_entity.id
_entity.type
_entity.pdbx_description
1 polymer ?
#
loop_
_entity_poly.entity_id
_entity_poly.type
_entity_poly.pdbx_seq_one_letter_code
_entity_poly.pdbx_strand_id
1 'polypeptide(L)' 'MTILEFLDYLAIAVFAATGALSASRKQLDLIGFIFLAAAAGIGGGTFRDLILGQLPVFWVRNPNYLLVC' A
#
# COMPACT_ATOMS: atom_id res chain seq x y z
N MET A 1 3.08 -9.98 -15.60
CA MET A 1 3.48 -8.56 -15.60
C MET A 1 2.92 -7.88 -16.82
N THR A 2 1.63 -7.59 -16.74
CA THR A 2 0.97 -6.66 -17.66
C THR A 2 1.38 -5.23 -17.33
N ILE A 3 1.11 -4.28 -18.22
CA ILE A 3 1.37 -2.85 -17.96
C ILE A 3 0.60 -2.35 -16.72
N LEU A 4 -0.61 -2.88 -16.48
CA LEU A 4 -1.45 -2.50 -15.34
C LEU A 4 -0.86 -3.02 -14.04
N GLU A 5 -0.41 -4.27 -14.00
CA GLU A 5 0.24 -4.84 -12.81
C GLU A 5 1.50 -4.05 -12.44
N PHE A 6 2.29 -3.63 -13.43
CA PHE A 6 3.47 -2.81 -13.19
C PHE A 6 3.10 -1.44 -12.60
N LEU A 7 2.07 -0.79 -13.15
CA LEU A 7 1.59 0.49 -12.63
C LEU A 7 1.02 0.37 -11.20
N ASP A 8 0.35 -0.74 -10.87
CA ASP A 8 -0.14 -1.00 -9.52
C ASP A 8 1.02 -1.08 -8.52
N TYR A 9 2.06 -1.88 -8.82
CA TYR A 9 3.23 -1.96 -7.94
C TYR A 9 3.97 -0.62 -7.81
N LEU A 10 4.09 0.13 -8.91
CA LEU A 10 4.70 1.46 -8.89
C LEU A 10 3.91 2.43 -8.01
N ALA A 11 2.58 2.47 -8.17
CA ALA A 11 1.71 3.32 -7.36
C ALA A 11 1.86 3.00 -5.87
N ILE A 12 1.81 1.71 -5.51
CA ILE A 12 1.97 1.26 -4.12
C ILE A 12 3.33 1.69 -3.56
N ALA A 13 4.43 1.52 -4.30
CA ALA A 13 5.76 1.92 -3.87
C ALA A 13 5.84 3.43 -3.59
N VAL A 14 5.28 4.27 -4.48
CA VAL A 14 5.29 5.74 -4.31
C VAL A 14 4.46 6.17 -3.10
N PHE A 15 3.29 5.58 -2.90
CA PHE A 15 2.45 5.90 -1.74
C PHE A 15 3.04 5.38 -0.43
N ALA A 16 3.61 4.18 -0.43
CA ALA A 16 4.30 3.63 0.74
C ALA A 16 5.50 4.48 1.15
N ALA A 17 6.32 4.94 0.20
CA ALA A 17 7.41 5.88 0.46
C ALA A 17 6.91 7.20 1.09
N THR A 18 5.73 7.68 0.69
CA THR A 18 5.11 8.86 1.29
C THR A 18 4.66 8.60 2.73
N GLY A 19 4.07 7.43 3.00
CA GLY A 19 3.69 6.97 4.35
C GLY A 19 4.91 6.83 5.26
N ALA A 20 5.95 6.16 4.78
CA ALA A 20 7.25 6.04 5.43
C ALA A 20 7.87 7.40 5.77
N LEU A 21 7.88 8.35 4.84
CA LEU A 21 8.41 9.70 5.10
C LEU A 21 7.59 10.45 6.15
N SER A 22 6.27 10.26 6.17
CA SER A 22 5.38 10.82 7.20
C SER A 22 5.68 10.20 8.58
N ALA A 23 5.93 8.90 8.64
CA ALA A 23 6.32 8.19 9.87
C ALA A 23 7.68 8.69 10.38
N SER A 24 8.65 8.88 9.48
CA SER A 24 9.96 9.43 9.78
C SER A 24 9.87 10.82 10.41
N ARG A 25 9.07 11.72 9.82
CA ARG A 25 8.87 13.09 10.34
C ARG A 25 8.23 13.12 11.72
N LYS A 26 7.42 12.10 12.04
CA LYS A 26 6.79 11.92 13.36
C LYS A 26 7.66 11.11 14.33
N GLN A 27 8.86 10.70 13.92
CA GLN A 27 9.78 9.86 14.69
C GLN A 27 9.11 8.61 15.28
N LEU A 28 8.29 7.94 14.45
CA LEU A 28 7.74 6.64 14.83
C LEU A 28 8.84 5.58 14.84
N ASP A 29 8.59 4.52 15.61
CA ASP A 29 9.44 3.33 15.64
C ASP A 29 9.30 2.52 14.34
N LEU A 30 10.09 1.45 14.22
CA LEU A 30 10.10 0.60 13.03
C LEU A 30 8.70 0.04 12.71
N ILE A 31 7.93 -0.33 13.74
CA ILE A 31 6.58 -0.86 13.58
C ILE A 31 5.66 0.23 13.02
N GLY A 32 5.70 1.44 13.58
CA GLY A 32 4.93 2.57 13.05
C GLY A 32 5.34 2.95 11.63
N PHE A 33 6.61 2.78 11.27
CA PHE A 33 7.12 3.01 9.92
C PHE A 33 6.50 2.04 8.91
N ILE A 34 6.58 0.74 9.18
CA ILE A 34 6.01 -0.32 8.34
C ILE A 34 4.49 -0.15 8.26
N PHE A 35 3.83 0.12 9.39
CA PHE A 35 2.39 0.30 9.43
C PHE A 35 1.93 1.48 8.57
N LEU A 36 2.56 2.64 8.70
CA LEU A 36 2.14 3.83 7.95
C LEU A 36 2.49 3.73 6.45
N ALA A 37 3.61 3.10 6.11
CA ALA A 37 3.95 2.77 4.72
C ALA A 37 2.91 1.82 4.11
N ALA A 38 2.59 0.72 4.79
CA ALA A 38 1.58 -0.23 4.34
C ALA A 38 0.20 0.41 4.21
N ALA A 39 -0.24 1.16 5.22
CA ALA A 39 -1.54 1.83 5.22
C ALA A 39 -1.67 2.84 4.07
N ALA A 40 -0.61 3.61 3.78
CA ALA A 40 -0.59 4.54 2.65
C ALA A 40 -0.58 3.81 1.31
N GLY A 41 0.26 2.77 1.15
CA GLY A 41 0.42 2.01 -0.08
C GLY A 41 -0.85 1.26 -0.49
N ILE A 42 -1.50 0.54 0.43
CA ILE A 42 -2.68 -0.28 0.11
C ILE A 42 -4.02 0.42 0.37
N GLY A 43 -4.04 1.53 1.11
CA GLY A 43 -5.26 2.19 1.56
C GLY A 43 -6.18 2.65 0.42
N GLY A 44 -5.61 3.28 -0.61
CA GLY A 44 -6.37 3.74 -1.77
C GLY A 44 -7.01 2.60 -2.56
N GLY A 45 -6.24 1.54 -2.86
CA GLY A 45 -6.75 0.35 -3.55
C GLY A 45 -7.78 -0.41 -2.71
N THR A 46 -7.58 -0.48 -1.40
CA THR A 46 -8.56 -1.06 -0.46
C THR A 46 -9.87 -0.28 -0.51
N PHE A 47 -9.82 1.04 -0.45
CA PHE A 47 -11.02 1.89 -0.51
C PHE A 47 -11.75 1.77 -1.85
N ARG A 48 -11.01 1.73 -2.96
CA ARG A 48 -11.54 1.44 -4.31
C ARG A 48 -12.28 0.11 -4.32
N ASP A 49 -11.64 -0.96 -3.85
CA ASP A 49 -12.21 -2.30 -3.87
C ASP A 49 -13.47 -2.40 -3.00
N LEU A 50 -13.50 -1.71 -1.85
CA LEU A 50 -14.69 -1.64 -0.98
C LEU A 50 -15.86 -0.94 -1.66
N ILE A 51 -15.63 0.22 -2.31
CA ILE A 51 -16.68 0.97 -3.01
C ILE A 51 -17.24 0.17 -4.18
N LEU A 52 -16.38 -0.55 -4.90
CA LEU A 52 -16.77 -1.37 -6.05
C LEU A 52 -17.31 -2.75 -5.65
N GLY A 53 -17.38 -3.07 -4.35
CA GLY A 53 -17.82 -4.38 -3.86
C GLY A 53 -16.88 -5.54 -4.24
N GLN A 54 -15.62 -5.24 -4.58
CA GLN A 54 -14.62 -6.23 -4.98
C GLN A 54 -13.92 -6.85 -3.77
N LEU A 55 -14.63 -7.74 -3.08
CA LEU A 55 -14.11 -8.47 -1.92
C LEU A 55 -13.73 -9.92 -2.29
N PRO A 56 -12.65 -10.49 -1.73
CA PRO A 56 -11.67 -9.87 -0.82
C PRO A 56 -10.81 -8.82 -1.54
N VAL A 57 -10.24 -7.85 -0.83
CA VAL A 57 -9.45 -6.77 -1.42
C VAL A 57 -8.15 -7.28 -2.10
N PHE A 58 -7.60 -6.50 -3.03
CA PHE A 58 -6.51 -6.93 -3.92
C PHE A 58 -5.28 -7.51 -3.20
N TRP A 59 -4.84 -6.89 -2.10
CA TRP A 59 -3.65 -7.33 -1.35
C TRP A 59 -3.92 -8.56 -0.47
N VAL A 60 -5.18 -8.87 -0.17
CA VAL A 60 -5.57 -10.16 0.46
C VAL A 60 -5.53 -11.29 -0.58
N ARG A 61 -5.88 -11.00 -1.84
CA ARG A 61 -5.75 -11.98 -2.94
C ARG A 61 -4.30 -12.24 -3.30
N ASN A 62 -3.47 -11.21 -3.28
CA ASN A 62 -2.04 -11.29 -3.59
C ASN A 62 -1.20 -10.55 -2.53
N PRO A 63 -0.71 -11.26 -1.50
CA PRO A 63 0.07 -10.66 -0.43
C PRO A 63 1.41 -10.05 -0.87
N ASN A 64 1.89 -10.33 -2.09
CA ASN A 64 3.13 -9.77 -2.59
C ASN A 64 3.10 -8.23 -2.67
N TYR A 65 1.91 -7.64 -2.77
CA TYR A 65 1.76 -6.18 -2.69
C TYR A 65 2.22 -5.60 -1.35
N LEU A 66 2.13 -6.36 -0.24
CA LEU A 66 2.63 -5.91 1.06
C LEU A 66 4.16 -5.86 1.14
N LEU A 67 4.86 -6.66 0.33
CA LEU A 67 6.34 -6.65 0.29
C LEU A 67 6.89 -5.39 -0.38
N VAL A 68 6.05 -4.68 -1.13
CA VAL A 68 6.43 -3.43 -1.81
C VAL A 68 6.25 -2.21 -0.92
N CYS A 69 5.39 -2.31 0.10
CA CYS A 69 5.17 -1.25 1.07
C CYS A 69 6.35 -1.11 2.05
#